data_AF-A0A840XW66-F1
#
_entry.id   AF-A0A840XW66-F1
#
_cell.length_a   1.000
_cell.length_b   1.000
_cell.length_c   1.000
_cell.angle_alpha   90.00
_cell.angle_beta   90.00
_cell.angle_gamma   90.00
#
_symmetry.space_group_name_H-M   'P 1'
#
loop_
_entity.id
_entity.type
_entity.pdbx_description
1 polymer ?
#
loop_
_entity_poly.entity_id
_entity_poly.type
_entity_poly.pdbx_seq_one_letter_code
_entity_poly.pdbx_strand_id
1 'polypeptide(L)' 'MSRVPIAATVGILGFLLYVGLAVALADAVPRHWAWQALYFLAAGLAWVWPALRLILWAARK' A
#
# COMPACT_ATOMS: atom_id res chain seq x y z
N MET A 1 -22.63 -11.32 -8.11
CA MET A 1 -22.06 -11.14 -6.77
C MET A 1 -21.50 -9.74 -6.64
N SER A 2 -21.72 -9.06 -5.52
CA SER A 2 -21.03 -7.79 -5.24
C SER A 2 -19.52 -8.06 -5.23
N ARG A 3 -18.72 -7.28 -5.97
CA ARG A 3 -17.25 -7.39 -5.97
C ARG A 3 -16.62 -6.75 -4.72
N VAL A 4 -17.42 -5.99 -3.98
CA VAL A 4 -16.99 -5.23 -2.80
C VAL A 4 -16.37 -6.11 -1.70
N PRO A 5 -16.92 -7.27 -1.30
CA PRO A 5 -16.31 -8.10 -0.27
C PRO A 5 -14.95 -8.64 -0.71
N ILE A 6 -14.84 -9.03 -1.99
CA ILE A 6 -13.58 -9.53 -2.57
C ILE A 6 -12.54 -8.42 -2.59
N ALA A 7 -12.92 -7.23 -3.06
CA ALA A 7 -12.06 -6.05 -3.07
C ALA A 7 -11.63 -5.66 -1.66
N ALA A 8 -12.52 -5.70 -0.67
CA ALA A 8 -12.19 -5.40 0.72
C ALA A 8 -11.15 -6.40 1.26
N THR A 9 -11.38 -7.70 1.09
CA THR A 9 -10.46 -8.74 1.57
C THR A 9 -9.09 -8.62 0.88
N VAL A 10 -9.07 -8.50 -0.44
CA VAL A 10 -7.81 -8.34 -1.20
C VAL A 10 -7.11 -7.04 -0.81
N GLY A 11 -7.86 -5.95 -0.62
CA GLY A 11 -7.31 -4.65 -0.25
C GLY A 11 -6.68 -4.66 1.13
N ILE A 12 -7.36 -5.25 2.12
CA ILE A 12 -6.85 -5.36 3.50
C ILE A 12 -5.62 -6.26 3.53
N LEU A 13 -5.70 -7.47 2.98
CA LEU A 13 -4.58 -8.42 3.00
C LEU A 13 -3.39 -7.89 2.22
N GLY A 14 -3.62 -7.30 1.04
CA GLY A 14 -2.59 -6.66 0.24
C GLY A 14 -1.94 -5.48 0.96
N PHE A 15 -2.73 -4.64 1.63
CA PHE A 15 -2.20 -3.50 2.38
C PHE A 15 -1.38 -3.93 3.58
N LEU A 16 -1.82 -4.95 4.33
CA LEU A 16 -1.06 -5.50 5.45
C LEU A 16 0.28 -6.07 5.00
N LEU A 17 0.29 -6.84 3.91
CA LEU A 17 1.52 -7.37 3.32
C LEU A 17 2.44 -6.23 2.88
N TYR A 18 1.88 -5.21 2.21
CA TYR A 18 2.62 -4.05 1.75
C TYR A 18 3.27 -3.26 2.88
N VAL A 19 2.50 -2.94 3.93
CA VAL A 19 3.02 -2.22 5.10
C VAL A 19 4.09 -3.05 5.80
N GLY A 20 3.89 -4.36 5.95
CA GLY A 20 4.90 -5.24 6.52
C GLY A 20 6.22 -5.21 5.73
N LEU A 21 6.14 -5.28 4.40
CA LEU A 21 7.31 -5.17 3.53
C LEU A 21 7.95 -3.77 3.59
N ALA A 22 7.16 -2.71 3.62
CA ALA A 22 7.67 -1.34 3.71
C ALA A 22 8.41 -1.10 5.03
N VAL A 23 7.89 -1.62 6.14
CA VAL A 23 8.57 -1.54 7.44
C VAL A 23 9.85 -2.37 7.43
N ALA A 24 9.81 -3.61 6.94
CA ALA A 24 10.99 -4.47 6.86
C ALA A 24 12.10 -3.88 5.96
N LEU A 25 11.73 -3.24 4.85
CA LEU A 25 12.68 -2.57 3.95
C LEU A 25 13.23 -1.27 4.51
N ALA A 26 12.56 -0.65 5.49
CA ALA A 26 13.04 0.57 6.13
C ALA A 26 14.39 0.35 6.83
N ASP A 27 14.67 -0.87 7.32
CA ASP A 27 15.96 -1.23 7.93
C ASP A 27 17.14 -1.17 6.94
N ALA A 28 16.87 -1.26 5.63
CA ALA A 28 17.88 -1.11 4.59
C ALA A 28 18.11 0.36 4.19
N VAL A 29 17.28 1.30 4.66
CA VAL A 29 17.40 2.72 4.34
C VAL A 29 18.44 3.37 5.25
N PRO A 30 19.35 4.23 4.74
CA PRO A 30 20.32 4.92 5.55
C PRO A 30 19.69 5.64 6.75
N ARG A 31 20.35 5.57 7.92
CA ARG A 31 19.86 6.13 9.19
C ARG A 31 19.99 7.67 9.27
N HIS A 32 19.80 8.34 8.15
CA HIS A 32 19.71 9.80 8.06
C HIS A 32 18.24 10.17 7.88
N TRP A 33 17.75 11.13 8.68
CA TRP A 33 16.34 11.51 8.73
C TRP A 33 15.74 11.81 7.34
N ALA A 34 16.50 12.48 6.45
CA ALA A 34 16.00 12.86 5.13
C ALA A 34 15.73 11.63 4.23
N TRP A 35 16.58 10.60 4.30
CA TRP A 35 16.38 9.36 3.53
C TRP A 35 15.18 8.57 4.05
N GLN A 36 15.00 8.51 5.37
CA GLN A 36 13.82 7.89 5.97
C GLN A 36 12.54 8.66 5.62
N ALA A 37 12.56 10.00 5.69
CA ALA A 37 11.42 10.82 5.32
C ALA A 37 11.02 10.62 3.85
N LEU A 38 11.99 10.66 2.93
CA LEU A 38 11.75 10.40 1.51
C LEU A 38 11.20 8.98 1.29
N TYR A 39 11.79 7.99 1.95
CA TYR A 39 11.34 6.60 1.87
C TYR A 39 9.89 6.43 2.32
N PHE A 40 9.55 6.93 3.52
CA PHE A 40 8.20 6.79 4.06
C PHE A 40 7.17 7.64 3.31
N LEU A 41 7.53 8.79 2.75
CA LEU A 41 6.66 9.55 1.85
C LEU A 41 6.37 8.76 0.57
N ALA A 42 7.41 8.23 -0.08
CA ALA A 42 7.26 7.43 -1.29
C ALA A 42 6.46 6.16 -1.01
N ALA A 43 6.77 5.44 0.06
CA ALA A 43 6.05 4.24 0.46
C ALA A 43 4.59 4.54 0.87
N GLY A 44 4.32 5.65 1.55
CA GLY A 44 2.94 6.05 1.86
C GLY A 44 2.11 6.30 0.59
N LEU A 45 2.70 6.94 -0.41
CA LEU A 45 2.01 7.29 -1.66
C LEU A 45 1.93 6.13 -2.66
N ALA A 46 2.89 5.21 -2.66
CA ALA A 46 2.92 4.12 -3.63
C ALA A 46 1.68 3.20 -3.55
N TRP A 47 1.06 3.08 -2.38
CA TRP A 47 -0.17 2.28 -2.21
C TRP A 47 -1.44 2.94 -2.74
N VAL A 48 -1.42 4.25 -3.02
CA VAL A 48 -2.59 4.97 -3.54
C VAL A 48 -3.07 4.37 -4.86
N TRP A 49 -2.14 4.01 -5.75
CA TRP A 49 -2.46 3.43 -7.07
C TRP A 49 -3.14 2.06 -6.98
N PRO A 50 -2.59 1.07 -6.25
CA PRO A 50 -3.27 -0.19 -5.98
C PRO A 50 -4.66 -0.01 -5.38
N ALA A 51 -4.78 0.83 -4.35
CA ALA A 51 -6.04 1.07 -3.66
C ALA A 51 -7.10 1.66 -4.62
N LEU A 52 -6.72 2.66 -5.42
CA LEU A 52 -7.61 3.29 -6.39
C LEU A 52 -8.09 2.29 -7.45
N ARG A 53 -7.18 1.47 -8.01
CA ARG A 53 -7.55 0.43 -8.98
C ARG A 53 -8.54 -0.57 -8.39
N LEU A 54 -8.32 -0.98 -7.14
CA LEU A 54 -9.19 -1.94 -6.47
C LEU A 54 -10.59 -1.37 -6.20
N ILE A 55 -10.66 -0.11 -5.78
CA ILE A 55 -11.92 0.62 -5.58
C ILE A 55 -12.69 0.75 -6.90
N LEU A 56 -12.03 1.18 -7.98
CA LEU A 56 -12.65 1.33 -9.30
C LEU A 56 -13.17 -0.01 -9.83
N TRP A 57 -12.36 -1.07 -9.71
CA TRP A 57 -12.76 -2.42 -10.10
C TRP A 57 -13.97 -2.94 -9.30
N ALA A 58 -14.00 -2.67 -7.98
CA ALA A 58 -15.12 -3.02 -7.12
C ALA A 58 -16.41 -2.27 -7.51
N ALA A 59 -16.27 -1.01 -7.93
CA ALA A 59 -17.36 -0.15 -8.37
C ALA A 59 -17.91 -0.46 -9.77
N ARG A 60 -17.33 -1.43 -10.51
CA ARG A 60 -17.68 -1.74 -11.92
C ARG A 60 -17.47 -0.56 -12.89
N LYS A 61 -16.43 0.25 -12.67
CA LYS A 61 -15.84 1.09 -13.74
C LYS A 61 -14.61 0.41 -14.32
#